data_AF-A0A849U295-F1
#
_entry.id   AF-A0A849U295-F1
#
_cell.length_a   1.000
_cell.length_b   1.000
_cell.length_c   1.000
_cell.angle_alpha   90.00
_cell.angle_beta   90.00
_cell.angle_gamma   90.00
#
_symmetry.space_group_name_H-M   'P 1'
#
loop_
_entity.id
_entity.type
_entity.pdbx_description
1 polymer ?
#
loop_
_entity_poly.entity_id
_entity_poly.type
_entity_poly.pdbx_seq_one_letter_code
_entity_poly.pdbx_strand_id
1 'polypeptide(L)'
;MSAQNDPAKNAPLGVNLPPINDEAKRYLVALTWSFRQARESFEMMTVFTIPSPKSAAVMVEDAEKLLESAKKMLVAITPKEVETGFNAKPPRRISLDDLLDQMQQERGIEPLPLEQELLLKRVADGGHSGQFLADAFLSAYRKNAFNHSLFELINLDAEGFRLFHQVIHIRHVPGWNDDSLYQIEKQINAINKGNN
;
A
#
# COMPACT_ATOMS: atom_id res chain seq x y z
N MET A 1 20.78 40.91 -19.65
CA MET A 1 20.99 41.32 -18.26
C MET A 1 19.69 41.04 -17.52
N SER A 2 19.43 39.77 -17.21
CA SER A 2 19.77 39.07 -15.96
C SER A 2 18.73 39.34 -14.87
N ALA A 3 17.64 38.57 -14.90
CA ALA A 3 16.80 38.37 -13.73
C ALA A 3 17.52 37.36 -12.81
N GLN A 4 17.90 37.83 -11.63
CA GLN A 4 18.48 37.03 -10.55
C GLN A 4 17.47 35.98 -10.08
N ASN A 5 17.86 34.71 -10.16
CA ASN A 5 17.24 33.60 -9.43
C ASN A 5 17.67 33.69 -7.96
N ASP A 6 16.74 34.00 -7.06
CA ASP A 6 16.94 33.85 -5.62
C ASP A 6 16.68 32.39 -5.20
N PRO A 7 17.68 31.66 -4.68
CA PRO A 7 17.52 30.27 -4.26
C PRO A 7 17.22 30.22 -2.75
N ALA A 8 16.01 30.59 -2.35
CA ALA A 8 15.59 30.42 -0.96
C ALA A 8 14.08 30.26 -0.83
N LYS A 9 13.61 29.00 -0.80
CA LYS A 9 12.55 28.47 0.09
C LYS A 9 12.06 27.08 -0.38
N ASN A 10 12.99 26.13 -0.49
CA ASN A 10 12.66 24.71 -0.31
C ASN A 10 13.23 24.29 1.04
N ALA A 11 12.51 24.60 2.11
CA ALA A 11 12.76 24.00 3.41
C ALA A 11 11.95 22.69 3.49
N PRO A 12 12.54 21.54 3.85
CA PRO A 12 11.77 20.34 4.13
C PRO A 12 10.82 20.64 5.28
N LEU A 13 9.59 20.13 5.20
CA LEU A 13 8.59 20.18 6.26
C LEU A 13 9.22 19.65 7.56
N GLY A 14 9.68 20.57 8.41
CA GLY A 14 10.19 20.26 9.72
C GLY A 14 9.03 19.79 10.58
N VAL A 15 8.86 18.48 10.69
CA VAL A 15 8.04 17.89 11.76
C VAL A 15 8.73 18.27 13.06
N ASN A 16 8.23 19.31 13.72
CA ASN A 16 8.72 19.75 15.01
C ASN A 16 8.21 18.75 16.06
N LEU A 17 8.86 17.59 16.15
CA LEU A 17 8.62 16.60 17.18
C LEU A 17 8.98 17.26 18.53
N PRO A 18 8.10 17.19 19.54
CA PRO A 18 8.43 17.70 20.87
C PRO A 18 9.71 17.03 21.37
N PRO A 19 10.55 17.74 22.14
CA PRO A 19 11.80 17.18 22.65
C PRO A 19 11.49 15.92 23.46
N ILE A 20 11.92 14.78 22.95
CA ILE A 20 11.75 13.46 23.58
C ILE A 20 12.49 13.52 24.92
N ASN A 21 11.75 13.39 26.03
CA ASN A 21 12.34 13.34 27.37
C ASN A 21 13.26 12.10 27.49
N ASP A 22 14.24 12.14 28.40
CA ASP A 22 15.25 11.07 28.51
C ASP A 22 14.65 9.70 28.88
N GLU A 23 13.44 9.69 29.45
CA GLU A 23 12.66 8.49 29.73
C GLU A 23 12.08 7.86 28.44
N ALA A 24 11.52 8.67 27.54
CA ALA A 24 11.05 8.22 26.24
C ALA A 24 12.20 7.77 25.33
N LYS A 25 13.40 8.35 25.45
CA LYS A 25 14.61 7.82 24.78
C LYS A 25 14.97 6.42 25.26
N ARG A 26 14.89 6.16 26.58
CA ARG A 26 15.14 4.82 27.15
C ARG A 26 14.10 3.80 26.66
N TYR A 27 12.83 4.18 26.59
CA TYR A 27 11.79 3.30 26.05
C TYR A 27 11.91 3.08 24.55
N LEU A 28 12.38 4.06 23.78
CA LEU A 28 12.64 3.89 22.35
C LEU A 28 13.79 2.89 22.10
N VAL A 29 14.85 2.92 22.92
CA VAL A 29 15.92 1.90 22.89
C VAL A 29 15.38 0.52 23.25
N ALA A 30 14.56 0.42 24.31
CA ALA A 30 13.94 -0.83 24.72
C ALA A 30 13.01 -1.39 23.63
N LEU A 31 12.20 -0.54 23.00
CA LEU A 31 11.30 -0.91 21.91
C LEU A 31 12.08 -1.40 20.68
N THR A 32 13.17 -0.74 20.33
CA THR A 32 14.04 -1.14 19.22
C THR A 32 14.65 -2.52 19.46
N TRP A 33 15.06 -2.81 20.70
CA TRP A 33 15.60 -4.10 21.08
C TRP A 33 14.53 -5.20 21.09
N SER A 34 13.35 -4.94 21.65
CA SER A 34 12.21 -5.87 21.61
C SER A 34 11.72 -6.15 20.18
N PHE A 35 11.71 -5.13 19.31
CA PHE A 35 11.36 -5.30 17.90
C PHE A 35 12.36 -6.19 17.16
N ARG A 36 13.66 -6.01 17.41
CA ARG A 36 14.69 -6.87 16.85
C ARG A 36 14.54 -8.33 17.28
N GLN A 37 14.33 -8.56 18.58
CA GLN A 37 14.15 -9.90 19.12
C GLN A 37 12.91 -10.59 18.54
N ALA A 38 11.78 -9.89 18.47
CA ALA A 38 10.58 -10.40 17.82
C ALA A 38 10.84 -10.72 16.34
N ARG A 39 11.51 -9.82 15.60
CA ARG A 39 11.83 -10.05 14.18
C ARG A 39 12.71 -11.28 13.97
N GLU A 40 13.71 -11.49 14.81
CA GLU A 40 14.58 -12.69 14.76
C GLU A 40 13.77 -13.97 15.04
N SER A 41 12.85 -13.95 16.02
CA SER A 41 11.92 -15.05 16.30
C SER A 41 10.95 -15.34 15.13
N PHE A 42 10.54 -14.32 14.38
CA PHE A 42 9.69 -14.46 13.18
C PHE A 42 10.48 -14.89 11.93
N GLU A 43 11.72 -14.45 11.75
CA GLU A 43 12.59 -14.84 10.62
C GLU A 43 12.91 -16.35 10.65
N MET A 44 13.10 -16.93 11.85
CA MET A 44 13.24 -18.37 12.07
C MET A 44 12.03 -19.20 11.59
N MET A 45 10.89 -18.57 11.30
CA MET A 45 9.68 -19.21 10.76
C MET A 45 9.69 -19.32 9.24
N THR A 46 10.39 -18.43 8.52
CA THR A 46 10.44 -18.52 7.04
C THR A 46 11.18 -19.77 6.55
N VAL A 47 11.92 -20.42 7.45
CA VAL A 47 12.60 -21.70 7.23
C VAL A 47 11.68 -22.92 7.47
N PHE A 48 10.57 -22.78 8.20
CA PHE A 48 9.66 -23.88 8.55
C PHE A 48 8.19 -23.50 8.26
N THR A 49 7.54 -24.24 7.35
CA THR A 49 6.16 -23.97 6.89
C THR A 49 5.08 -24.15 7.96
N ILE A 50 5.39 -24.73 9.12
CA ILE A 50 4.50 -24.82 10.30
C ILE A 50 5.34 -24.64 11.58
N PRO A 51 5.11 -23.60 12.40
CA PRO A 51 5.86 -23.40 13.64
C PRO A 51 5.53 -24.49 14.67
N SER A 52 6.55 -24.99 15.37
CA SER A 52 6.33 -25.88 16.51
C SER A 52 5.58 -25.15 17.63
N PRO A 53 4.77 -25.84 18.46
CA PRO A 53 4.06 -25.20 19.58
C PRO A 53 4.97 -24.43 20.55
N LYS A 54 6.22 -24.89 20.72
CA LYS A 54 7.22 -24.21 21.55
C LYS A 54 7.71 -22.91 20.91
N SER A 55 7.94 -22.92 19.60
CA SER A 55 8.33 -21.73 18.84
C SER A 55 7.21 -20.68 18.85
N ALA A 56 5.95 -21.11 18.65
CA ALA A 56 4.79 -20.23 18.72
C ALA A 56 4.64 -19.56 20.11
N ALA A 57 4.90 -20.30 21.20
CA ALA A 57 4.84 -19.75 22.55
C ALA A 57 5.91 -18.67 22.80
N VAL A 58 7.15 -18.87 22.33
CA VAL A 58 8.23 -17.87 22.45
C VAL A 58 7.89 -16.60 21.67
N MET A 59 7.24 -16.74 20.52
CA MET A 59 6.81 -15.58 19.71
C MET A 59 5.70 -14.77 20.36
N VAL A 60 4.73 -15.44 21.00
CA VAL A 60 3.69 -14.76 21.77
C VAL A 60 4.32 -13.98 22.92
N GLU A 61 5.27 -14.59 23.63
CA GLU A 61 5.99 -13.92 24.73
C GLU A 61 6.80 -12.70 24.25
N ASP A 62 7.51 -12.82 23.11
CA ASP A 62 8.27 -11.71 22.52
C ASP A 62 7.36 -10.57 22.02
N ALA A 63 6.20 -10.90 21.46
CA ALA A 63 5.19 -9.93 21.03
C ALA A 63 4.55 -9.20 22.23
N GLU A 64 4.30 -9.90 23.33
CA GLU A 64 3.81 -9.30 24.57
C GLU A 64 4.82 -8.34 25.19
N LYS A 65 6.12 -8.69 25.19
CA LYS A 65 7.20 -7.80 25.64
C LYS A 65 7.30 -6.54 24.79
N LEU A 66 7.12 -6.66 23.47
CA LEU A 66 7.10 -5.53 22.55
C LEU A 66 5.92 -4.60 22.83
N LEU A 67 4.73 -5.17 23.02
CA LEU A 67 3.53 -4.42 23.35
C LEU A 67 3.68 -3.66 24.68
N GLU A 68 4.30 -4.28 25.68
CA GLU A 68 4.54 -3.67 26.99
C GLU A 68 5.55 -2.51 26.91
N SER A 69 6.63 -2.67 26.14
CA SER A 69 7.58 -1.58 25.87
C SER A 69 6.93 -0.40 25.14
N ALA A 70 6.04 -0.68 24.17
CA ALA A 70 5.30 0.35 23.44
C ALA A 70 4.31 1.10 24.35
N LYS A 71 3.61 0.40 25.26
CA LYS A 71 2.73 1.03 26.25
C LYS A 71 3.47 1.98 27.18
N LYS A 72 4.65 1.57 27.67
CA LYS A 72 5.49 2.42 28.53
C LYS A 72 6.00 3.66 27.79
N MET A 73 6.37 3.51 26.52
CA MET A 73 6.72 4.64 25.67
C MET A 73 5.55 5.61 25.50
N LEU A 74 4.34 5.10 25.25
CA LEU A 74 3.13 5.91 25.10
C LEU A 74 2.81 6.73 26.37
N VAL A 75 2.99 6.12 27.55
CA VAL A 75 2.83 6.80 28.85
C VAL A 75 3.92 7.86 29.07
N ALA A 76 5.15 7.60 28.64
CA ALA A 76 6.27 8.53 28.80
C ALA A 76 6.20 9.75 27.86
N ILE A 77 5.54 9.62 26.70
CA ILE A 77 5.35 10.71 25.72
C ILE A 77 4.01 11.45 25.89
N THR A 78 3.08 10.93 26.69
CA THR A 78 1.83 11.64 27.00
C THR A 78 2.07 12.63 28.16
N PRO A 79 1.81 13.93 27.98
CA PRO A 79 1.87 14.91 29.07
C PRO A 79 0.89 14.51 30.19
N LYS A 80 1.34 14.55 31.45
CA LYS A 80 0.47 14.35 32.61
C LYS A 80 -0.56 15.48 32.69
N GLU A 81 -1.78 15.08 33.05
CA GLU A 81 -3.02 15.85 33.29
C GLU A 81 -3.90 16.16 32.08
N VAL A 82 -4.88 15.27 31.85
CA VAL A 82 -6.31 15.65 31.96
C VAL A 82 -7.04 14.51 32.68
N GLU A 83 -7.49 14.76 33.90
CA GLU A 83 -8.57 13.99 34.51
C GLU A 83 -9.82 14.15 33.63
N THR A 84 -10.33 13.06 33.03
CA THR A 84 -11.77 12.91 32.75
C THR A 84 -12.10 11.43 32.61
N GLY A 85 -13.23 11.04 33.20
CA GLY A 85 -13.56 9.66 33.56
C GLY A 85 -13.57 8.64 32.43
N PHE A 86 -13.41 7.38 32.83
CA PHE A 86 -13.71 6.20 32.01
C PHE A 86 -15.19 6.22 31.61
N ASN A 87 -15.51 6.89 30.50
CA ASN A 87 -16.73 6.64 29.76
C ASN A 87 -16.43 5.51 28.78
N ALA A 88 -16.48 4.28 29.28
CA ALA A 88 -16.47 3.10 28.43
C ALA A 88 -17.72 3.16 27.53
N LYS A 89 -17.56 3.70 26.32
CA LYS A 89 -18.61 3.63 25.30
C LYS A 89 -18.97 2.15 25.13
N PRO A 90 -20.26 1.77 25.18
CA PRO A 90 -20.67 0.39 24.98
C PRO A 90 -20.13 -0.12 23.63
N PRO A 91 -19.87 -1.44 23.51
CA PRO A 91 -19.29 -2.02 22.31
C PRO A 91 -20.09 -1.53 21.10
N ARG A 92 -19.40 -0.84 20.19
CA ARG A 92 -20.02 -0.30 18.98
C ARG A 92 -20.62 -1.48 18.23
N ARG A 93 -21.94 -1.46 18.03
CA ARG A 93 -22.58 -2.34 17.06
C ARG A 93 -22.23 -1.76 15.69
N ILE A 94 -21.07 -2.16 15.16
CA ILE A 94 -20.67 -1.79 13.81
C ILE A 94 -21.57 -2.63 12.89
N SER A 95 -22.39 -1.98 12.07
CA SER A 95 -23.17 -2.69 11.07
C SER A 95 -22.23 -3.25 10.00
N LEU A 96 -22.67 -4.27 9.25
CA LEU A 96 -21.85 -4.78 8.15
C LEU A 96 -21.53 -3.68 7.14
N ASP A 97 -22.45 -2.75 6.93
CA ASP A 97 -22.29 -1.59 6.05
C ASP A 97 -21.21 -0.63 6.59
N ASP A 98 -21.21 -0.35 7.89
CA ASP A 98 -20.16 0.47 8.51
C ASP A 98 -18.77 -0.20 8.43
N LEU A 99 -18.70 -1.54 8.51
CA LEU A 99 -17.45 -2.28 8.30
C LEU A 99 -16.99 -2.21 6.85
N LEU A 100 -17.91 -2.27 5.89
CA LEU A 100 -17.59 -2.16 4.47
C LEU A 100 -17.10 -0.75 4.12
N ASP A 101 -17.75 0.29 4.63
CA ASP A 101 -17.36 1.69 4.46
C ASP A 101 -16.02 1.97 5.13
N GLN A 102 -15.80 1.42 6.32
CA GLN A 102 -14.53 1.55 7.02
C GLN A 102 -13.40 0.77 6.32
N MET A 103 -13.67 -0.41 5.76
CA MET A 103 -12.72 -1.13 4.89
C MET A 103 -12.45 -0.39 3.59
N GLN A 104 -13.42 0.32 3.04
CA GLN A 104 -13.28 1.11 1.82
C GLN A 104 -12.44 2.38 2.08
N GLN A 105 -12.59 3.00 3.26
CA GLN A 105 -11.73 4.08 3.75
C GLN A 105 -10.32 3.60 4.14
N GLU A 106 -10.18 2.47 4.83
CA GLU A 106 -8.89 1.89 5.25
C GLU A 106 -8.09 1.34 4.07
N ARG A 107 -8.76 0.89 3.00
CA ARG A 107 -8.11 0.54 1.73
C ARG A 107 -7.60 1.76 0.96
N GLY A 108 -8.04 2.97 1.29
CA GLY A 108 -7.38 4.25 1.02
C GLY A 108 -7.02 4.61 -0.42
N ILE A 109 -7.37 3.77 -1.40
CA ILE A 109 -7.07 3.96 -2.81
C ILE A 109 -8.41 4.01 -3.51
N GLU A 110 -8.96 5.22 -3.68
CA GLU A 110 -9.95 5.41 -4.73
C GLU A 110 -9.32 4.90 -6.03
N PRO A 111 -9.92 3.88 -6.68
CA PRO A 111 -9.31 3.28 -7.84
C PRO A 111 -9.22 4.38 -8.92
N LEU A 112 -7.99 4.71 -9.29
CA LEU A 112 -7.70 5.76 -10.25
C LEU A 112 -8.41 5.43 -11.57
N PRO A 113 -9.07 6.41 -12.22
CA PRO A 113 -9.69 6.19 -13.51
C PRO A 113 -8.62 5.78 -14.53
N LEU A 114 -9.00 4.88 -15.44
CA LEU A 114 -8.11 4.41 -16.49
C LEU A 114 -7.78 5.54 -17.47
N GLU A 115 -6.50 5.81 -17.65
CA GLU A 115 -6.00 6.73 -18.67
C GLU A 115 -5.93 6.02 -20.04
N GLN A 116 -7.08 5.91 -20.69
CA GLN A 116 -7.23 5.20 -21.97
C GLN A 116 -6.22 5.66 -23.04
N GLU A 117 -6.05 6.96 -23.23
CA GLU A 117 -5.16 7.49 -24.26
C GLU A 117 -3.70 7.07 -24.03
N LEU A 118 -3.28 7.06 -22.76
CA LEU A 118 -1.93 6.66 -22.37
C LEU A 118 -1.72 5.16 -22.53
N LEU A 119 -2.72 4.36 -22.15
CA LEU A 119 -2.72 2.91 -22.39
C LEU A 119 -2.54 2.61 -23.89
N LEU A 120 -3.38 3.19 -24.74
CA LEU A 120 -3.35 2.95 -26.19
C LEU A 120 -2.04 3.39 -26.81
N LYS A 121 -1.49 4.53 -26.37
CA LYS A 121 -0.19 5.01 -26.79
C LYS A 121 0.91 4.00 -26.44
N ARG A 122 0.96 3.51 -25.21
CA ARG A 122 1.94 2.51 -24.77
C ARG A 122 1.83 1.19 -25.53
N VAL A 123 0.61 0.76 -25.82
CA VAL A 123 0.37 -0.44 -26.65
C VAL A 123 0.85 -0.21 -28.08
N ALA A 124 0.62 0.98 -28.64
CA ALA A 124 1.10 1.37 -29.97
C ALA A 124 2.63 1.48 -30.06
N ASP A 125 3.26 2.03 -29.02
CA ASP A 125 4.73 2.10 -28.90
C ASP A 125 5.36 0.69 -28.81
N GLY A 126 4.57 -0.32 -28.44
CA GLY A 126 4.94 -1.73 -28.47
C GLY A 126 5.96 -2.13 -27.39
N GLY A 127 6.76 -3.14 -27.69
CA GLY A 127 7.73 -3.70 -26.74
C GLY A 127 7.09 -4.45 -25.57
N HIS A 128 7.92 -4.83 -24.59
CA HIS A 128 7.46 -5.65 -23.45
C HIS A 128 6.40 -4.94 -22.61
N SER A 129 6.60 -3.64 -22.31
CA SER A 129 5.64 -2.86 -21.52
C SER A 129 4.29 -2.70 -22.23
N GLY A 130 4.30 -2.41 -23.54
CA GLY A 130 3.06 -2.29 -24.33
C GLY A 130 2.29 -3.61 -24.40
N GLN A 131 2.99 -4.71 -24.68
CA GLN A 131 2.38 -6.04 -24.74
C GLN A 131 1.81 -6.47 -23.38
N PHE A 132 2.58 -6.30 -22.31
CA PHE A 132 2.15 -6.63 -20.95
C PHE A 132 0.89 -5.86 -20.54
N LEU A 133 0.81 -4.56 -20.86
CA LEU A 133 -0.36 -3.73 -20.58
C LEU A 133 -1.57 -4.11 -21.43
N ALA A 134 -1.37 -4.46 -22.70
CA ALA A 134 -2.43 -4.97 -23.57
C ALA A 134 -3.03 -6.27 -22.99
N ASP A 135 -2.17 -7.23 -22.63
CA ASP A 135 -2.59 -8.52 -22.10
C ASP A 135 -3.23 -8.39 -20.70
N ALA A 136 -2.74 -7.47 -19.88
CA ALA A 136 -3.36 -7.14 -18.59
C ALA A 136 -4.76 -6.56 -18.79
N PHE A 137 -4.94 -5.65 -19.76
CA PHE A 137 -6.25 -5.06 -20.05
C PHE A 137 -7.24 -6.12 -20.55
N LEU A 138 -6.83 -6.94 -21.50
CA LEU A 138 -7.67 -8.01 -22.05
C LEU A 138 -8.04 -9.05 -20.97
N SER A 139 -7.09 -9.41 -20.09
CA SER A 139 -7.36 -10.30 -18.97
C SER A 139 -8.35 -9.69 -17.97
N ALA A 140 -8.14 -8.44 -17.55
CA ALA A 140 -9.04 -7.76 -16.61
C ALA A 140 -10.45 -7.54 -17.19
N TYR A 141 -10.55 -7.20 -18.47
CA TYR A 141 -11.82 -6.97 -19.14
C TYR A 141 -12.56 -8.29 -19.46
N ARG A 142 -11.92 -9.28 -20.09
CA ARG A 142 -12.60 -10.53 -20.50
C ARG A 142 -12.61 -11.64 -19.44
N LYS A 143 -11.91 -11.43 -18.30
CA LYS A 143 -11.63 -12.47 -17.29
C LYS A 143 -10.88 -13.67 -17.88
N ASN A 144 -10.03 -13.42 -18.89
CA ASN A 144 -9.16 -14.43 -19.47
C ASN A 144 -7.94 -14.65 -18.58
N ALA A 145 -7.26 -15.79 -18.74
CA ALA A 145 -6.02 -16.07 -18.02
C ALA A 145 -4.95 -15.00 -18.33
N PHE A 146 -4.36 -14.42 -17.28
CA PHE A 146 -3.21 -13.54 -17.39
C PHE A 146 -1.95 -14.41 -17.39
N ASN A 147 -1.29 -14.52 -18.55
CA ASN A 147 -0.16 -15.45 -18.74
C ASN A 147 1.21 -14.82 -18.45
N HIS A 148 1.25 -13.74 -17.66
CA HIS A 148 2.48 -13.08 -17.24
C HIS A 148 2.77 -13.30 -15.77
N SER A 149 4.05 -13.37 -15.43
CA SER A 149 4.52 -13.39 -14.05
C SER A 149 4.38 -12.00 -13.43
N LEU A 150 4.01 -11.94 -12.15
CA LEU A 150 4.08 -10.68 -11.37
C LEU A 150 5.51 -10.14 -11.27
N PHE A 151 6.54 -10.98 -11.47
CA PHE A 151 7.93 -10.53 -11.52
C PHE A 151 8.20 -9.64 -12.74
N GLU A 152 7.42 -9.75 -13.82
CA GLU A 152 7.56 -8.90 -15.01
C GLU A 152 7.20 -7.43 -14.72
N LEU A 153 6.50 -7.16 -13.60
CA LEU A 153 6.23 -5.79 -13.15
C LEU A 153 7.50 -4.97 -12.92
N ILE A 154 8.64 -5.60 -12.62
CA ILE A 154 9.93 -4.90 -12.46
C ILE A 154 10.41 -4.26 -13.77
N ASN A 155 9.91 -4.72 -14.92
CA ASN A 155 10.25 -4.19 -16.24
C ASN A 155 9.37 -3.00 -16.64
N LEU A 156 8.36 -2.67 -15.83
CA LEU A 156 7.54 -1.48 -16.03
C LEU A 156 8.20 -0.29 -15.36
N ASP A 157 8.20 0.84 -16.06
CA ASP A 157 8.50 2.13 -15.45
C ASP A 157 7.32 2.60 -14.57
N ALA A 158 7.52 3.69 -13.83
CA ALA A 158 6.51 4.21 -12.91
C ALA A 158 5.15 4.48 -13.60
N GLU A 159 5.18 4.91 -14.86
CA GLU A 159 3.98 5.14 -15.66
C GLU A 159 3.29 3.83 -16.06
N GLY A 160 4.04 2.84 -16.57
CA GLY A 160 3.50 1.52 -16.89
C GLY A 160 2.93 0.80 -15.67
N PHE A 161 3.61 0.90 -14.53
CA PHE A 161 3.14 0.33 -13.26
C PHE A 161 1.82 0.97 -12.80
N ARG A 162 1.71 2.30 -12.93
CA ARG A 162 0.48 3.03 -12.64
C ARG A 162 -0.67 2.62 -13.55
N LEU A 163 -0.43 2.50 -14.86
CA LEU A 163 -1.41 2.00 -15.83
C LEU A 163 -1.87 0.59 -15.50
N PHE A 164 -0.94 -0.31 -15.16
CA PHE A 164 -1.28 -1.66 -14.73
C PHE A 164 -2.23 -1.64 -13.53
N HIS A 165 -1.96 -0.80 -12.53
CA HIS A 165 -2.83 -0.65 -11.37
C HIS A 165 -4.22 -0.09 -11.72
N GLN A 166 -4.32 0.82 -12.68
CA GLN A 166 -5.61 1.30 -13.19
C GLN A 166 -6.36 0.17 -13.91
N VAL A 167 -5.65 -0.61 -14.73
CA VAL A 167 -6.18 -1.73 -15.52
C VAL A 167 -6.78 -2.83 -14.63
N ILE A 168 -6.10 -3.25 -13.57
CA ILE A 168 -6.62 -4.30 -12.67
C ILE A 168 -7.89 -3.87 -11.92
N HIS A 169 -8.08 -2.55 -11.74
CA HIS A 169 -9.23 -2.00 -11.01
C HIS A 169 -10.36 -1.49 -11.91
N ILE A 170 -10.29 -1.63 -13.24
CA ILE A 170 -11.28 -1.05 -14.18
C ILE A 170 -12.74 -1.39 -13.87
N ARG A 171 -12.99 -2.60 -13.33
CA ARG A 171 -14.35 -3.05 -12.96
C ARG A 171 -14.84 -2.49 -11.62
N HIS A 172 -13.95 -1.93 -10.82
CA HIS A 172 -14.21 -1.34 -9.52
C HIS A 172 -14.29 0.18 -9.57
N VAL A 173 -13.90 0.81 -10.69
CA VAL A 173 -14.04 2.24 -10.92
C VAL A 173 -15.47 2.56 -11.39
N PRO A 174 -16.26 3.32 -10.62
CA PRO A 174 -17.56 3.79 -11.09
C PRO A 174 -17.38 4.77 -12.26
N GLY A 175 -18.09 4.53 -13.37
CA GLY A 175 -18.06 5.40 -14.56
C GLY A 175 -17.66 4.72 -15.87
N TRP A 176 -17.11 3.50 -15.83
CA TRP A 176 -16.84 2.71 -17.03
C TRP A 176 -18.07 1.87 -17.41
N ASN A 177 -18.55 2.04 -18.65
CA ASN A 177 -19.55 1.16 -19.24
C ASN A 177 -18.88 0.07 -20.10
N ASP A 178 -19.58 -1.04 -20.31
CA ASP A 178 -19.06 -2.17 -21.08
C ASP A 178 -18.71 -1.77 -22.53
N ASP A 179 -19.51 -0.90 -23.12
CA ASP A 179 -19.30 -0.38 -24.48
C ASP A 179 -17.94 0.32 -24.61
N SER A 180 -17.54 1.16 -23.65
CA SER A 180 -16.27 1.89 -23.69
C SER A 180 -15.09 0.93 -23.54
N LEU A 181 -15.18 -0.03 -22.61
CA LEU A 181 -14.15 -1.05 -22.44
C LEU A 181 -14.00 -1.92 -23.70
N TYR A 182 -15.12 -2.23 -24.36
CA TYR A 182 -15.14 -2.94 -25.63
C TYR A 182 -14.50 -2.14 -26.77
N GLN A 183 -14.67 -0.81 -26.83
CA GLN A 183 -13.97 0.01 -27.82
C GLN A 183 -12.46 0.02 -27.58
N ILE A 184 -12.00 0.06 -26.33
CA ILE A 184 -10.58 -0.03 -26.00
C ILE A 184 -10.01 -1.38 -26.45
N GLU A 185 -10.71 -2.48 -26.17
CA GLU A 185 -10.32 -3.81 -26.65
C GLU A 185 -10.17 -3.84 -28.19
N LYS A 186 -11.11 -3.25 -28.93
CA LYS A 186 -11.01 -3.17 -30.40
C LYS A 186 -9.78 -2.42 -30.86
N GLN A 187 -9.45 -1.30 -30.20
CA GLN A 187 -8.30 -0.48 -30.53
C GLN A 187 -6.98 -1.21 -30.22
N ILE A 188 -6.87 -1.85 -29.05
CA ILE A 188 -5.71 -2.69 -28.69
C ILE A 188 -5.51 -3.81 -29.71
N ASN A 189 -6.59 -4.53 -30.06
CA ASN A 189 -6.53 -5.60 -31.06
C ASN A 189 -6.14 -5.09 -32.46
N ALA A 190 -6.58 -3.89 -32.85
CA ALA A 190 -6.21 -3.28 -34.12
C ALA A 190 -4.71 -2.95 -34.15
N ILE A 191 -4.17 -2.40 -33.06
CA ILE A 191 -2.75 -2.09 -32.90
C ILE A 191 -1.91 -3.39 -32.96
N ASN A 192 -2.27 -4.40 -32.18
CA ASN A 192 -1.53 -5.66 -32.13
C ASN A 192 -1.54 -6.42 -33.48
N LYS A 193 -2.62 -6.29 -34.26
CA LYS A 193 -2.69 -6.85 -35.63
C LYS A 193 -1.84 -6.07 -36.64
N GLY A 194 -1.59 -4.77 -36.41
CA GLY A 194 -0.70 -3.96 -37.26
C GLY A 194 0.78 -4.13 -36.93
N ASN A 195 1.10 -4.62 -35.72
CA ASN A 195 2.46 -4.83 -35.24
C ASN A 195 2.99 -6.27 -35.43
N ASN A 196 2.14 -7.21 -35.87
CA ASN A 196 2.49 -8.57 -36.28
C ASN A 196 2.65 -8.67 -37.80
#